data_AF-A0A1E7G7W9-F1
#
_entry.id   AF-A0A1E7G7W9-F1
#
_cell.length_a   1.000
_cell.length_b   1.000
_cell.length_c   1.000
_cell.angle_alpha   90.00
_cell.angle_beta   90.00
_cell.angle_gamma   90.00
#
_symmetry.space_group_name_H-M   'P 1'
#
loop_
_entity.id
_entity.type
_entity.pdbx_description
1 polymer ?
#
loop_
_entity_poly.entity_id
_entity_poly.type
_entity_poly.pdbx_seq_one_letter_code
_entity_poly.pdbx_strand_id
1 'polypeptide(L)' 'MEQDIEDNLVIAEALRQSILKKAFEGKLLNERELAEVRRAEDWEPAEVLVERIKAEKVRDGKKIH' A
#
# COMPACT_ATOMS: atom_id res chain seq x y z
N MET A 1 -22.43 -27.70 8.81
CA MET A 1 -21.26 -27.80 7.91
C MET A 1 -21.41 -26.90 6.69
N GLU A 2 -22.44 -27.05 5.84
CA GLU A 2 -22.67 -26.10 4.72
C GLU A 2 -22.97 -24.67 5.20
N GLN A 3 -23.86 -24.52 6.20
CA GLN A 3 -24.13 -23.21 6.82
C GLN A 3 -22.88 -22.58 7.42
N ASP A 4 -22.04 -23.37 8.10
CA ASP A 4 -20.79 -22.86 8.69
C ASP A 4 -19.82 -22.35 7.61
N ILE A 5 -19.79 -22.99 6.43
CA ILE A 5 -18.97 -22.55 5.30
C ILE A 5 -19.51 -21.23 4.75
N GLU A 6 -20.83 -21.12 4.57
CA GLU A 6 -21.47 -19.92 4.07
C GLU A 6 -21.27 -18.71 5.00
N ASP A 7 -21.43 -18.90 6.30
CA ASP A 7 -21.20 -17.86 7.32
C ASP A 7 -19.75 -17.37 7.32
N ASN A 8 -18.79 -18.29 7.23
CA ASN A 8 -17.36 -17.94 7.16
C ASN A 8 -17.01 -17.15 5.89
N LEU A 9 -17.64 -17.45 4.75
CA LEU A 9 -17.45 -16.68 3.51
C LEU A 9 -17.97 -15.25 3.65
N VAL A 10 -19.12 -15.06 4.29
CA VAL A 10 -19.68 -13.72 4.55
C VAL A 10 -18.74 -12.91 5.47
N ILE A 11 -18.24 -13.52 6.53
CA ILE A 11 -17.28 -12.88 7.45
C ILE A 11 -15.98 -12.50 6.71
N ALA A 12 -15.45 -13.39 5.88
CA ALA A 12 -14.23 -13.14 5.12
C ALA A 12 -14.40 -11.96 4.14
N GLU A 13 -15.53 -11.88 3.45
CA GLU A 13 -15.80 -10.77 2.53
C GLU A 13 -15.98 -9.44 3.30
N ALA A 14 -16.71 -9.45 4.41
CA ALA A 14 -16.85 -8.26 5.25
C ALA A 14 -15.50 -7.76 5.81
N LEU A 15 -14.64 -8.69 6.24
CA LEU A 15 -13.28 -8.37 6.68
C LEU A 15 -12.44 -7.76 5.54
N ARG A 16 -12.49 -8.38 4.35
CA ARG A 16 -11.79 -7.87 3.15
C ARG A 16 -12.20 -6.44 2.83
N GLN A 17 -13.51 -6.16 2.81
CA GLN A 17 -14.03 -4.83 2.55
C GLN A 17 -13.62 -3.81 3.62
N SER A 18 -13.63 -4.20 4.90
CA SER A 18 -13.18 -3.36 6.01
C SER A 18 -11.70 -2.99 5.90
N ILE A 19 -10.84 -3.96 5.56
CA ILE A 19 -9.40 -3.75 5.34
C ILE A 19 -9.18 -2.79 4.17
N LEU A 20 -9.84 -3.04 3.03
CA LEU A 20 -9.69 -2.19 1.84
C LEU A 20 -10.12 -0.75 2.13
N LYS A 21 -11.24 -0.56 2.83
CA LYS A 21 -11.70 0.77 3.24
C LYS A 21 -10.64 1.49 4.08
N LYS A 22 -10.09 0.82 5.10
CA LYS A 22 -9.04 1.41 5.94
C LYS A 22 -7.76 1.74 5.16
N ALA A 23 -7.37 0.88 4.22
CA ALA A 23 -6.21 1.10 3.37
C ALA A 23 -6.37 2.35 2.48
N PHE A 24 -7.52 2.48 1.80
CA PHE A 24 -7.78 3.63 0.93
C PHE A 24 -8.02 4.94 1.69
N GLU A 25 -8.53 4.89 2.93
CA GLU A 25 -8.64 6.06 3.81
C GLU A 25 -7.30 6.49 4.42
N GLY A 26 -6.22 5.73 4.22
CA GLY A 26 -4.92 5.98 4.86
C GLY A 26 -4.93 5.70 6.38
N LYS A 27 -5.91 4.92 6.87
CA LYS A 27 -6.11 4.56 8.29
C LYS A 27 -5.80 3.09 8.57
N LEU A 28 -5.01 2.44 7.71
CA LEU A 28 -4.61 1.05 7.91
C LEU A 28 -3.73 0.90 9.14
N LEU A 29 -2.88 1.90 9.37
CA LEU A 29 -1.94 1.98 10.48
C LEU A 29 -2.35 3.12 11.42
N ASN A 30 -2.10 2.94 12.72
CA ASN A 30 -2.22 4.01 13.69
C ASN A 30 -0.99 4.94 13.67
N GLU A 31 -1.07 6.07 14.38
CA GLU A 31 0.01 7.07 14.39
C GLU A 31 1.35 6.52 14.89
N ARG A 32 1.33 5.61 15.87
CA ARG A 32 2.53 4.98 16.41
C ARG A 32 3.17 4.04 15.38
N GLU A 33 2.36 3.21 14.73
CA GLU A 33 2.81 2.31 13.66
C GLU A 33 3.38 3.10 12.48
N LEU A 34 2.72 4.20 12.09
CA LEU A 34 3.23 5.11 11.05
C LEU A 34 4.58 5.73 11.44
N ALA A 35 4.76 6.11 12.70
CA ALA A 35 6.03 6.64 13.20
C ALA A 35 7.14 5.57 13.27
N GLU A 36 6.79 4.30 13.49
CA GLU A 36 7.73 3.17 13.37
C GLU A 36 8.12 2.93 11.91
N VAL A 37 7.15 2.90 10.98
CA VAL A 37 7.41 2.75 9.54
C VAL A 37 8.32 3.86 9.02
N ARG A 38 8.07 5.12 9.41
CA ARG A 38 8.89 6.28 8.99
C ARG A 38 10.31 6.29 9.56
N ARG A 39 10.59 5.46 10.57
CA ARG A 39 11.93 5.32 11.18
C ARG A 39 12.72 4.17 10.60
N ALA A 40 12.12 3.32 9.77
CA ALA A 40 12.85 2.26 9.10
C ALA A 40 13.93 2.85 8.18
N GLU A 41 15.10 2.20 8.13
CA GLU A 41 16.28 2.70 7.40
C GLU A 41 16.02 2.81 5.89
N ASP A 42 15.15 1.94 5.37
CA ASP A 42 14.75 1.86 3.97
C ASP A 42 13.51 2.69 3.63
N TRP A 43 12.93 3.40 4.60
CA TRP A 43 11.74 4.21 4.36
C TRP A 43 12.09 5.48 3.56
N GLU A 44 11.41 5.68 2.44
CA GLU A 44 11.46 6.92 1.66
C GLU A 44 10.05 7.47 1.37
N PRO A 45 9.88 8.80 1.30
CA PRO A 45 8.66 9.42 0.80
C PRO A 45 8.38 9.04 -0.66
N ALA A 46 7.09 8.97 -1.04
CA ALA A 46 6.67 8.63 -2.40
C ALA A 46 7.23 9.59 -3.47
N GLU A 47 7.46 10.85 -3.09
CA GLU A 47 8.05 11.89 -3.94
C GLU A 47 9.45 11.49 -4.42
N VAL A 48 10.25 10.83 -3.58
CA VAL A 48 11.62 10.40 -3.92
C VAL A 48 11.58 9.35 -5.02
N LEU A 49 10.67 8.38 -4.93
CA LEU A 49 10.45 7.37 -5.97
C LEU A 49 10.00 8.01 -7.29
N VAL A 50 9.10 8.99 -7.24
CA VAL A 50 8.62 9.71 -8.43
C VAL A 50 9.76 10.44 -9.13
N GLU A 51 10.64 11.12 -8.38
CA GLU A 51 11.81 11.80 -8.95
C GLU A 51 12.80 10.81 -9.58
N ARG A 52 13.04 9.65 -8.95
CA ARG A 52 13.86 8.58 -9.54
C ARG A 52 13.28 8.08 -10.88
N ILE A 53 11.97 7.84 -10.94
CA ILE A 53 11.28 7.40 -12.16
C ILE A 53 11.39 8.45 -13.26
N LYS A 54 11.22 9.75 -12.94
CA LYS A 54 11.36 10.83 -13.92
C LYS A 54 12.79 10.91 -14.47
N ALA A 55 13.79 10.86 -13.60
CA ALA A 55 15.20 10.90 -13.98
C ALA A 55 15.59 9.72 -14.88
N GLU A 56 15.10 8.51 -14.56
CA GLU A 56 15.30 7.31 -15.37
C GLU A 56 14.67 7.43 -16.76
N LYS A 57 13.43 7.91 -16.85
CA LYS A 57 12.76 8.14 -18.15
C LYS A 57 13.51 9.14 -19.03
N VAL A 58 14.05 10.22 -18.45
CA VAL A 58 14.87 11.19 -19.19
C VAL A 58 16.17 10.54 -19.67
N ARG A 59 16.84 9.75 -18.83
CA ARG A 59 18.06 9.03 -19.19
C ARG A 59 17.82 8.05 -20.33
N ASP A 60 16.74 7.30 -20.29
CA ASP A 60 16.43 6.30 -21.31
C ASP A 60 16.00 6.95 -22.63
N GLY A 61 15.26 8.06 -22.58
CA GLY A 61 14.97 8.88 -23.77
C GLY A 61 16.22 9.52 -24.39
N LYS A 62 17.27 9.80 -23.60
CA LYS A 62 18.54 10.38 -24.07
C LYS A 62 19.49 9.34 -24.70
N LYS A 63 19.28 8.05 -24.48
CA LYS A 63 20.06 6.96 -25.11
C LYS A 63 19.61 6.63 -26.54
N ILE A 64 18.47 7.18 -26.99
CA ILE A 64 17.85 6.89 -28.29
C ILE A 64 18.17 7.96 -29.35
N HIS A 65 19.08 8.89 -29.03
CA HIS A 65 19.63 9.91 -29.92
C HIS A 65 21.16 9.84 -29.87
#